data_AF-A0A6M0QUL6-F1
#
_entry.id   AF-A0A6M0QUL6-F1
#
_cell.length_a   1.000
_cell.length_b   1.000
_cell.length_c   1.000
_cell.angle_alpha   90.00
_cell.angle_beta   90.00
_cell.angle_gamma   90.00
#
_symmetry.space_group_name_H-M   'P 1'
#
loop_
_entity.id
_entity.type
_entity.pdbx_description
1 polymer ?
#
loop_
_entity_poly.entity_id
_entity_poly.type
_entity_poly.pdbx_seq_one_letter_code
_entity_poly.pdbx_strand_id
1 'polypeptide(L)'
;MIHAGDVAGVEAALTGLSTTGKDAQARIRSIYAMFGERHPKTIAFTEDWLRQSPASPLAMTARGWALESEGGALRGGGTARETSPPAMAALQERHTAGLALMQAALAADPAFLPASDGVIAMSFTTGQQALIEPEVARIMALRPNRWTLTLAGQGLAPNWGGSERQMQGLCRAYAPLVTDWPGYDAEVCLVDGQVKAGYLRGAEAEALAEKIRHSDNPALAGWNEHNGTVPGDSPSDRLAYLDKVKQDRELSLAEARLYDQDAGQTAILAGDTRPPEFPAALAREVEMARGRAEANPGSWDVVARFLNIAAEDRQVNGTKADMDELWRRQIGALRLLPYEPRAWTSVGMTIFGREAANDEIAAMAEAEPYFINAVVYSNHQSRRLTELASPKLAVMLRAMMAGALPVDKERWQSVVQCPLVRQLRLLMAVCEAEGMGFGDCTGLPYEAGNMQDLIRDIQAAGSCKAEATAALEDLAYAPVEVDLPQD
;
A
#
# COMPACT_ATOMS: atom_id res chain seq x y z
N MET A 1 6.67 -4.36 27.34
CA MET A 1 7.14 -3.07 27.91
C MET A 1 6.38 -1.90 27.31
N ILE A 2 6.43 -1.67 25.97
CA ILE A 2 5.69 -0.57 25.29
C ILE A 2 4.20 -0.56 25.66
N HIS A 3 3.47 -1.65 25.40
CA HIS A 3 2.04 -1.75 25.73
C HIS A 3 1.71 -1.70 27.23
N ALA A 4 2.71 -1.85 28.10
CA ALA A 4 2.57 -1.72 29.55
C ALA A 4 2.89 -0.31 30.05
N GLY A 5 3.32 0.62 29.18
CA GLY A 5 3.69 1.98 29.58
C GLY A 5 5.04 2.09 30.32
N ASP A 6 5.87 1.05 30.27
CA ASP A 6 7.12 0.98 31.05
C ASP A 6 8.26 1.76 30.37
N VAL A 7 8.20 3.09 30.47
CA VAL A 7 9.18 4.01 29.86
C VAL A 7 10.59 3.75 30.40
N ALA A 8 10.74 3.61 31.71
CA ALA A 8 12.04 3.40 32.34
C ALA A 8 12.67 2.06 31.92
N GLY A 9 11.88 0.98 31.85
CA GLY A 9 12.35 -0.32 31.38
C GLY A 9 12.80 -0.31 29.92
N VAL A 10 12.07 0.40 29.04
CA VAL A 10 12.46 0.55 27.63
C VAL A 10 13.75 1.38 27.48
N GLU A 11 13.86 2.53 28.17
CA GLU A 11 15.07 3.36 28.15
C GLU A 11 16.30 2.56 28.61
N ALA A 12 16.19 1.87 29.75
CA ALA A 12 17.27 1.06 30.30
C ALA A 12 17.67 -0.08 29.37
N ALA A 13 16.68 -0.79 28.80
CA ALA A 13 16.93 -1.88 27.87
C ALA A 13 17.66 -1.41 26.61
N LEU A 14 17.28 -0.25 26.06
CA LEU A 14 17.88 0.30 24.84
C LEU A 14 19.26 0.91 25.09
N THR A 15 19.47 1.57 26.22
CA THR A 15 20.79 2.12 26.60
C THR A 15 21.85 1.01 26.71
N GLY A 16 21.45 -0.19 27.13
CA GLY A 16 22.34 -1.35 27.25
C GLY A 16 22.62 -2.08 25.94
N LEU A 17 22.00 -1.70 24.81
CA LEU A 17 22.23 -2.39 23.54
C LEU A 17 23.53 -1.93 22.89
N SER A 18 24.36 -2.90 22.51
CA SER A 18 25.45 -2.63 21.57
C SER A 18 24.85 -2.14 20.25
N THR A 19 25.50 -1.13 19.66
CA THR A 19 25.17 -0.62 18.32
C THR A 19 26.29 -0.90 17.31
N THR A 20 27.32 -1.64 17.72
CA THR A 20 28.52 -1.93 16.91
C THR A 20 28.42 -3.33 16.27
N GLY A 21 28.76 -3.41 14.98
CA GLY A 21 28.68 -4.65 14.20
C GLY A 21 27.33 -4.83 13.49
N LYS A 22 27.33 -5.54 12.37
CA LYS A 22 26.18 -5.70 11.46
C LYS A 22 24.91 -6.19 12.17
N ASP A 23 25.02 -7.25 12.96
CA ASP A 23 23.86 -7.85 13.65
C ASP A 23 23.25 -6.90 14.69
N ALA A 24 24.11 -6.14 15.38
CA ALA A 24 23.67 -5.13 16.33
C ALA A 24 22.94 -3.97 15.62
N GLN A 25 23.44 -3.53 14.46
CA GLN A 25 22.79 -2.51 13.63
C GLN A 25 21.43 -2.99 13.10
N ALA A 26 21.36 -4.23 12.62
CA ALA A 26 20.10 -4.82 12.17
C ALA A 26 19.10 -4.92 13.33
N ARG A 27 19.55 -5.40 14.50
CA ARG A 27 18.71 -5.52 15.70
C ARG A 27 18.16 -4.19 16.17
N ILE A 28 18.99 -3.14 16.28
CA ILE A 28 18.51 -1.84 16.75
C ILE A 28 17.50 -1.24 15.76
N ARG A 29 17.71 -1.39 14.44
CA ARG A 29 16.73 -0.97 13.42
C ARG A 29 15.41 -1.71 13.55
N SER A 30 15.44 -3.04 13.70
CA SER A 30 14.22 -3.83 13.91
C SER A 30 13.46 -3.40 15.17
N ILE A 31 14.17 -3.01 16.23
CA ILE A 31 13.53 -2.49 17.45
C ILE A 31 12.86 -1.15 17.18
N TYR A 32 13.54 -0.22 16.49
CA TYR A 32 12.96 1.09 16.18
C TYR A 32 11.79 1.02 15.19
N ALA A 33 11.78 0.05 14.28
CA ALA A 33 10.64 -0.21 13.41
C ALA A 33 9.34 -0.49 14.19
N MET A 34 9.44 -1.08 15.40
CA MET A 34 8.25 -1.31 16.26
C MET A 34 7.63 0.00 16.78
N PHE A 35 8.40 1.08 16.93
CA PHE A 35 7.82 2.37 17.30
C PHE A 35 7.03 3.02 16.15
N GLY A 36 7.24 2.56 14.92
CA GLY A 36 6.41 2.87 13.77
C GLY A 36 5.08 2.08 13.73
N GLU A 37 4.80 1.22 14.71
CA GLU A 37 3.48 0.58 14.79
C GLU A 37 2.40 1.61 15.12
N ARG A 38 1.30 1.60 14.36
CA ARG A 38 0.20 2.58 14.46
C ARG A 38 -0.86 2.09 15.43
N HIS A 39 -0.42 1.58 16.57
CA HIS A 39 -1.28 1.21 17.68
C HIS A 39 -1.42 2.40 18.65
N PRO A 40 -2.63 2.74 19.12
CA PRO A 40 -2.82 3.88 20.03
C PRO A 40 -1.92 3.86 21.27
N LYS A 41 -1.65 2.66 21.83
CA LYS A 41 -0.71 2.51 22.95
C LYS A 41 0.74 2.79 22.58
N THR A 42 1.17 2.46 21.37
CA THR A 42 2.55 2.75 20.91
C THR A 42 2.72 4.24 20.70
N ILE A 43 1.74 4.90 20.07
CA ILE A 43 1.73 6.36 19.88
C ILE A 43 1.80 7.07 21.24
N ALA A 44 0.87 6.78 22.15
CA ALA A 44 0.84 7.37 23.49
C ALA A 44 2.13 7.10 24.27
N PHE A 45 2.67 5.88 24.18
CA PHE A 45 3.94 5.52 24.81
C PHE A 45 5.09 6.41 24.33
N THR A 46 5.26 6.60 23.02
CA THR A 46 6.36 7.43 22.48
C THR A 46 6.22 8.90 22.86
N GLU A 47 5.00 9.41 22.98
CA GLU A 47 4.73 10.77 23.45
C GLU A 47 5.08 10.95 24.92
N ASP A 48 4.64 10.02 25.78
CA ASP A 48 4.92 10.06 27.21
C ASP A 48 6.41 9.86 27.49
N TRP A 49 7.08 9.02 26.71
CA TRP A 49 8.52 8.81 26.83
C TRP A 49 9.29 10.09 26.47
N LEU A 50 8.98 10.75 25.35
CA LEU A 50 9.60 12.02 24.98
C LEU A 50 9.33 13.10 26.04
N ARG A 51 8.13 13.14 26.61
CA ARG A 51 7.76 14.11 27.67
C ARG A 51 8.57 13.90 28.95
N GLN A 52 8.80 12.64 29.34
CA GLN A 52 9.56 12.28 30.54
C GLN A 52 11.07 12.43 30.35
N SER A 53 11.57 12.18 29.14
CA SER A 53 12.99 12.19 28.79
C SER A 53 13.27 13.06 27.56
N PRO A 54 13.02 14.38 27.61
CA PRO A 54 13.08 15.25 26.43
C PRO A 54 14.49 15.44 25.86
N ALA A 55 15.54 15.02 26.58
CA ALA A 55 16.93 15.05 26.12
C ALA A 55 17.45 13.66 25.68
N SER A 56 16.64 12.59 25.79
CA SER A 56 17.08 11.26 25.40
C SER A 56 17.03 11.12 23.87
N PRO A 57 18.18 10.84 23.20
CA PRO A 57 18.17 10.58 21.76
C PRO A 57 17.32 9.34 21.41
N LEU A 58 17.15 8.41 22.35
CA LEU A 58 16.32 7.22 22.18
C LEU A 58 14.83 7.61 22.08
N ALA A 59 14.35 8.41 23.03
CA ALA A 59 12.97 8.88 23.07
C ALA A 59 12.63 9.76 21.86
N MET A 60 13.52 10.70 21.51
CA MET A 60 13.38 11.54 20.31
C MET A 60 13.25 10.70 19.04
N THR A 61 14.13 9.71 18.88
CA THR A 61 14.14 8.85 17.70
C THR A 61 12.90 7.96 17.64
N ALA A 62 12.45 7.42 18.77
CA ALA A 62 11.25 6.59 18.84
C ALA A 62 10.01 7.39 18.45
N ARG A 63 9.85 8.61 18.99
CA ARG A 63 8.75 9.50 18.59
C ARG A 63 8.87 9.95 17.13
N GLY A 64 10.09 10.18 16.64
CA GLY A 64 10.33 10.51 15.24
C GLY A 64 9.84 9.42 14.29
N TRP A 65 10.11 8.14 14.59
CA TRP A 65 9.61 7.00 13.80
C TRP A 65 8.10 6.79 13.91
N ALA A 66 7.50 7.07 15.08
CA ALA A 66 6.05 7.08 15.21
C ALA A 66 5.41 8.15 14.30
N LEU A 67 5.98 9.37 14.28
CA LEU A 67 5.52 10.46 13.42
C LEU A 67 5.73 10.18 11.92
N GLU A 68 6.84 9.55 11.55
CA GLU A 68 7.07 9.08 10.18
C GLU A 68 5.98 8.09 9.74
N SER A 69 5.70 7.09 10.57
CA SER A 69 4.66 6.11 10.26
C SER A 69 3.26 6.73 10.21
N GLU A 70 2.93 7.63 11.15
CA GLU A 70 1.67 8.38 11.15
C GLU A 70 1.52 9.24 9.87
N GLY A 71 2.57 9.95 9.46
CA GLY A 71 2.55 10.73 8.23
C GLY A 71 2.37 9.87 6.99
N GLY A 72 3.14 8.79 6.87
CA GLY A 72 3.03 7.83 5.77
C GLY A 72 1.64 7.18 5.69
N ALA A 73 1.02 6.93 6.85
CA ALA A 73 -0.34 6.42 6.96
C ALA A 73 -1.39 7.40 6.44
N LEU A 74 -1.31 8.65 6.87
CA LEU A 74 -2.22 9.72 6.45
C LEU A 74 -2.12 9.99 4.95
N ARG A 75 -0.93 9.85 4.37
CA ARG A 75 -0.69 9.93 2.92
C ARG A 75 -1.31 8.77 2.15
N GLY A 76 -1.31 7.58 2.74
CA GLY A 76 -1.63 6.32 2.07
C GLY A 76 -0.49 5.78 1.20
N GLY A 77 -0.80 4.80 0.36
CA GLY A 77 0.19 4.07 -0.44
C GLY A 77 0.60 4.71 -1.78
N GLY A 78 -0.10 5.74 -2.27
CA GLY A 78 0.14 6.34 -3.59
C GLY A 78 1.45 7.12 -3.68
N THR A 79 1.94 7.45 -4.87
CA THR A 79 3.07 8.39 -5.07
C THR A 79 2.65 9.86 -4.82
N ALA A 80 3.59 10.81 -4.81
CA ALA A 80 3.27 12.22 -4.57
C ALA A 80 2.23 12.78 -5.57
N ARG A 81 2.32 12.43 -6.86
CA ARG A 81 1.34 12.80 -7.90
C ARG A 81 -0.06 12.20 -7.70
N GLU A 82 -0.10 11.07 -6.98
CA GLU A 82 -1.26 10.24 -6.72
C GLU A 82 -1.91 10.58 -5.35
N THR A 83 -1.29 11.47 -4.58
CA THR A 83 -1.73 11.82 -3.24
C THR A 83 -2.48 13.15 -3.26
N SER A 84 -3.65 13.21 -2.63
CA SER A 84 -4.41 14.48 -2.54
C SER A 84 -3.64 15.56 -1.76
N PRO A 85 -3.86 16.86 -2.05
CA PRO A 85 -3.19 17.94 -1.33
C PRO A 85 -3.36 17.90 0.20
N PRO A 86 -4.56 17.62 0.77
CA PRO A 86 -4.72 17.49 2.23
C PRO A 86 -3.88 16.35 2.83
N ALA A 87 -3.80 15.22 2.14
CA ALA A 87 -3.01 14.07 2.58
C ALA A 87 -1.50 14.36 2.53
N MET A 88 -1.02 15.06 1.50
CA MET A 88 0.37 15.53 1.42
C MET A 88 0.70 16.55 2.51
N ALA A 89 -0.21 17.47 2.83
CA ALA A 89 0.00 18.43 3.92
C ALA A 89 0.10 17.72 5.28
N ALA A 90 -0.76 16.75 5.54
CA ALA A 90 -0.74 15.96 6.78
C ALA A 90 0.55 15.12 6.92
N LEU A 91 1.02 14.51 5.82
CA LEU A 91 2.33 13.87 5.75
C LEU A 91 3.45 14.83 6.14
N GLN A 92 3.50 15.99 5.46
CA GLN A 92 4.56 16.98 5.64
C GLN A 92 4.61 17.52 7.07
N GLU A 93 3.46 17.78 7.68
CA GLU A 93 3.36 18.22 9.08
C GLU A 93 4.03 17.20 10.01
N ARG A 94 3.63 15.93 9.91
CA ARG A 94 4.15 14.85 10.77
C ARG A 94 5.63 14.59 10.52
N HIS A 95 6.05 14.51 9.26
CA HIS A 95 7.45 14.25 8.91
C HIS A 95 8.36 15.42 9.25
N THR A 96 7.89 16.66 9.18
CA THR A 96 8.67 17.83 9.61
C THR A 96 8.93 17.78 11.12
N ALA A 97 7.90 17.46 11.91
CA ALA A 97 8.04 17.28 13.35
C ALA A 97 8.97 16.10 13.69
N GLY A 98 8.83 14.97 12.98
CA GLY A 98 9.69 13.81 13.15
C GLY A 98 11.15 14.09 12.79
N LEU A 99 11.40 14.77 11.66
CA LEU A 99 12.74 15.13 11.21
C LEU A 99 13.46 16.04 12.22
N ALA A 100 12.75 17.01 12.81
CA ALA A 100 13.32 17.86 13.86
C ALA A 100 13.78 17.04 15.09
N LEU A 101 13.01 16.02 15.48
CA LEU A 101 13.40 15.11 16.56
C LEU A 101 14.61 14.26 16.19
N MET A 102 14.70 13.76 14.95
CA MET A 102 15.86 13.00 14.49
C MET A 102 17.13 13.84 14.49
N GLN A 103 17.06 15.09 14.04
CA GLN A 103 18.18 16.02 14.08
C GLN A 103 18.61 16.35 15.51
N ALA A 104 17.65 16.55 16.43
CA ALA A 104 17.95 16.74 17.85
C ALA A 104 18.61 15.50 18.47
N ALA A 105 18.15 14.29 18.11
CA ALA A 105 18.75 13.05 18.55
C ALA A 105 20.21 12.91 18.08
N LEU A 106 20.49 13.26 16.81
CA LEU A 106 21.85 13.25 16.26
C LEU A 106 22.76 14.33 16.84
N ALA A 107 22.20 15.45 17.30
CA ALA A 107 22.98 16.44 18.04
C ALA A 107 23.43 15.89 19.41
N ALA A 108 22.64 15.02 20.04
CA ALA A 108 22.97 14.38 21.31
C ALA A 108 23.86 13.12 21.14
N ASP A 109 23.58 12.29 20.15
CA ASP A 109 24.41 11.14 19.75
C ASP A 109 24.58 11.10 18.23
N PRO A 110 25.68 11.68 17.70
CA PRO A 110 25.94 11.68 16.27
C PRO A 110 26.03 10.27 15.68
N ALA A 111 26.44 9.26 16.42
CA ALA A 111 26.63 7.91 15.87
C ALA A 111 25.34 7.06 15.88
N PHE A 112 24.20 7.64 16.27
CA PHE A 112 22.96 6.91 16.43
C PHE A 112 22.26 6.61 15.10
N LEU A 113 22.51 5.41 14.58
CA LEU A 113 22.02 4.97 13.26
C LEU A 113 20.50 5.10 13.06
N PRO A 114 19.62 4.71 14.01
CA PRO A 114 18.18 4.84 13.80
C PRO A 114 17.71 6.29 13.60
N ALA A 115 18.38 7.27 14.22
CA ALA A 115 18.09 8.69 14.00
C ALA A 115 18.56 9.15 12.62
N SER A 116 19.75 8.69 12.20
CA SER A 116 20.28 8.96 10.86
C SER A 116 19.38 8.42 9.75
N ASP A 117 18.94 7.18 9.88
CA ASP A 117 17.99 6.57 8.95
C ASP A 117 16.70 7.42 8.91
N GLY A 118 16.22 7.89 10.07
CA GLY A 118 15.07 8.81 10.15
C GLY A 118 15.27 10.15 9.42
N VAL A 119 16.46 10.76 9.51
CA VAL A 119 16.80 11.98 8.75
C VAL A 119 16.68 11.70 7.25
N ILE A 120 17.27 10.60 6.76
CA ILE A 120 17.22 10.26 5.33
C ILE A 120 15.78 10.00 4.88
N ALA A 121 15.01 9.21 5.65
CA ALA A 121 13.63 8.83 5.33
C ALA A 121 12.68 10.04 5.23
N MET A 122 12.81 11.02 6.13
CA MET A 122 11.90 12.17 6.18
C MET A 122 12.38 13.35 5.32
N SER A 123 13.65 13.37 4.90
CA SER A 123 14.19 14.50 4.12
C SER A 123 13.52 14.67 2.77
N PHE A 124 13.18 13.59 2.06
CA PHE A 124 12.57 13.70 0.73
C PHE A 124 11.07 14.04 0.75
N THR A 125 10.37 13.69 1.84
CA THR A 125 8.95 14.01 2.03
C THR A 125 8.73 15.43 2.57
N THR A 126 9.74 16.01 3.22
CA THR A 126 9.72 17.39 3.76
C THR A 126 10.36 18.42 2.82
N GLY A 127 10.79 18.01 1.62
CA GLY A 127 11.47 18.90 0.67
C GLY A 127 12.91 19.27 1.07
N GLN A 128 13.50 18.57 2.03
CA GLN A 128 14.86 18.79 2.55
C GLN A 128 15.87 17.75 2.00
N GLN A 129 15.73 17.35 0.73
CA GLN A 129 16.60 16.32 0.11
C GLN A 129 18.10 16.64 0.18
N ALA A 130 18.46 17.91 0.28
CA ALA A 130 19.84 18.35 0.46
C ALA A 130 20.52 17.79 1.73
N LEU A 131 19.73 17.28 2.69
CA LEU A 131 20.25 16.61 3.88
C LEU A 131 20.70 15.16 3.64
N ILE A 132 20.22 14.50 2.57
CA ILE A 132 20.46 13.06 2.35
C ILE A 132 21.94 12.77 2.13
N GLU A 133 22.59 13.46 1.18
CA GLU A 133 23.97 13.15 0.82
C GLU A 133 24.98 13.42 1.96
N PRO A 134 24.94 14.56 2.68
CA PRO A 134 25.80 14.77 3.85
C PRO A 134 25.60 13.71 4.94
N GLU A 135 24.36 13.29 5.18
CA GLU A 135 24.04 12.32 6.21
C GLU A 135 24.50 10.91 5.82
N VAL A 136 24.33 10.51 4.56
CA VAL A 136 24.90 9.26 4.02
C VAL A 136 26.42 9.28 4.12
N ALA A 137 27.08 10.37 3.69
CA ALA A 137 28.53 10.48 3.75
C ALA A 137 29.05 10.25 5.17
N ARG A 138 28.37 10.86 6.15
CA ARG A 138 28.68 10.76 7.57
C ARG A 138 28.52 9.34 8.10
N ILE A 139 27.38 8.67 7.84
CA ILE A 139 27.17 7.30 8.29
C ILE A 139 28.06 6.31 7.57
N MET A 140 28.26 6.44 6.26
CA MET A 140 29.11 5.54 5.51
C MET A 140 30.58 5.67 5.91
N ALA A 141 31.03 6.83 6.42
CA ALA A 141 32.35 6.98 7.01
C ALA A 141 32.47 6.30 8.40
N LEU A 142 31.40 6.35 9.21
CA LEU A 142 31.42 5.80 10.58
C LEU A 142 31.14 4.29 10.62
N ARG A 143 30.13 3.85 9.85
CA ARG A 143 29.51 2.52 9.87
C ARG A 143 28.94 2.21 8.49
N PRO A 144 29.78 1.88 7.48
CA PRO A 144 29.32 1.46 6.17
C PRO A 144 28.27 0.35 6.28
N ASN A 145 27.13 0.51 5.62
CA ASN A 145 26.08 -0.49 5.62
C ASN A 145 25.15 -0.34 4.40
N ARG A 146 24.61 -1.46 3.93
CA ARG A 146 23.68 -1.51 2.79
C ARG A 146 22.42 -0.68 3.01
N TRP A 147 21.79 -0.79 4.19
CA TRP A 147 20.46 -0.23 4.45
C TRP A 147 20.42 1.30 4.24
N THR A 148 21.45 2.01 4.70
CA THR A 148 21.57 3.45 4.51
C THR A 148 21.58 3.83 3.03
N LEU A 149 22.23 3.04 2.17
CA LEU A 149 22.23 3.26 0.71
C LEU A 149 20.87 2.98 0.08
N THR A 150 20.20 1.92 0.52
CA THR A 150 18.84 1.58 0.06
C THR A 150 17.87 2.74 0.36
N LEU A 151 17.90 3.27 1.58
CA LEU A 151 17.02 4.35 2.02
C LEU A 151 17.32 5.67 1.29
N ALA A 152 18.60 6.01 1.12
CA ALA A 152 19.00 7.19 0.36
C ALA A 152 18.66 7.06 -1.14
N GLY A 153 18.80 5.87 -1.71
CA GLY A 153 18.37 5.59 -3.09
C GLY A 153 16.88 5.85 -3.29
N GLN A 154 16.04 5.45 -2.33
CA GLN A 154 14.60 5.76 -2.36
C GLN A 154 14.34 7.28 -2.29
N GLY A 155 15.03 7.98 -1.40
CA GLY A 155 14.87 9.44 -1.25
C GLY A 155 15.40 10.27 -2.42
N LEU A 156 16.32 9.71 -3.21
CA LEU A 156 16.88 10.32 -4.42
C LEU A 156 16.23 9.80 -5.71
N ALA A 157 15.14 9.04 -5.62
CA ALA A 157 14.44 8.53 -6.79
C ALA A 157 13.60 9.63 -7.49
N PRO A 158 13.33 9.50 -8.82
CA PRO A 158 12.59 10.50 -9.58
C PRO A 158 11.17 10.81 -9.06
N ASN A 159 10.47 9.81 -8.53
CA ASN A 159 9.13 9.97 -7.95
C ASN A 159 9.11 10.84 -6.67
N TRP A 160 10.28 11.17 -6.13
CA TRP A 160 10.46 12.06 -4.99
C TRP A 160 11.24 13.35 -5.34
N GLY A 161 11.45 13.65 -6.63
CA GLY A 161 12.18 14.86 -7.07
C GLY A 161 13.69 14.69 -7.20
N GLY A 162 14.21 13.49 -6.95
CA GLY A 162 15.59 13.14 -7.28
C GLY A 162 15.76 12.72 -8.74
N SER A 163 16.81 11.95 -9.02
CA SER A 163 17.13 11.46 -10.36
C SER A 163 17.96 10.19 -10.30
N GLU A 164 17.85 9.37 -11.34
CA GLU A 164 18.71 8.18 -11.47
C GLU A 164 20.20 8.53 -11.43
N ARG A 165 20.59 9.69 -11.98
CA ARG A 165 21.98 10.17 -11.91
C ARG A 165 22.45 10.37 -10.47
N GLN A 166 21.60 10.91 -9.59
CA GLN A 166 21.92 11.05 -8.17
C GLN A 166 22.05 9.68 -7.50
N MET A 167 21.15 8.74 -7.80
CA MET A 167 21.25 7.36 -7.30
C MET A 167 22.54 6.66 -7.77
N GLN A 168 22.90 6.82 -9.04
CA GLN A 168 24.15 6.29 -9.59
C GLN A 168 25.38 6.90 -8.91
N GLY A 169 25.37 8.22 -8.65
CA GLY A 169 26.43 8.91 -7.91
C GLY A 169 26.60 8.37 -6.49
N LEU A 170 25.48 8.23 -5.76
CA LEU A 170 25.42 7.62 -4.43
C LEU A 170 26.04 6.21 -4.43
N CYS A 171 25.59 5.34 -5.32
CA CYS A 171 26.06 3.95 -5.38
C CYS A 171 27.54 3.84 -5.77
N ARG A 172 28.01 4.64 -6.73
CA ARG A 172 29.45 4.66 -7.11
C ARG A 172 30.34 5.11 -5.96
N ALA A 173 29.89 6.11 -5.19
CA ALA A 173 30.67 6.65 -4.08
C ALA A 173 30.75 5.68 -2.89
N TYR A 174 29.64 5.01 -2.54
CA TYR A 174 29.53 4.36 -1.24
C TYR A 174 29.32 2.84 -1.25
N ALA A 175 28.87 2.23 -2.36
CA ALA A 175 28.72 0.77 -2.43
C ALA A 175 30.05 0.02 -2.15
N PRO A 176 31.24 0.48 -2.63
CA PRO A 176 32.52 -0.17 -2.31
C PRO A 176 32.87 -0.23 -0.83
N LEU A 177 32.21 0.57 0.01
CA LEU A 177 32.42 0.56 1.47
C LEU A 177 31.61 -0.54 2.17
N VAL A 178 30.60 -1.11 1.51
CA VAL A 178 29.74 -2.17 2.04
C VAL A 178 30.41 -3.53 1.81
N THR A 179 31.26 -3.93 2.76
CA THR A 179 32.07 -5.17 2.65
C THR A 179 31.40 -6.39 3.28
N ASP A 180 30.34 -6.19 4.04
CA ASP A 180 29.61 -7.24 4.77
C ASP A 180 28.50 -7.90 3.94
N TRP A 181 28.39 -7.54 2.66
CA TRP A 181 27.43 -8.09 1.71
C TRP A 181 28.14 -8.57 0.44
N PRO A 182 28.21 -9.89 0.19
CA PRO A 182 28.96 -10.43 -0.94
C PRO A 182 28.48 -9.86 -2.28
N GLY A 183 29.42 -9.30 -3.05
CA GLY A 183 29.17 -8.78 -4.40
C GLY A 183 28.31 -7.51 -4.46
N TYR A 184 28.18 -6.74 -3.37
CA TYR A 184 27.38 -5.51 -3.37
C TYR A 184 28.16 -4.33 -3.98
N ASP A 185 28.25 -4.30 -5.31
CA ASP A 185 28.88 -3.22 -6.07
C ASP A 185 27.90 -2.08 -6.41
N ALA A 186 28.38 -1.09 -7.19
CA ALA A 186 27.57 0.06 -7.58
C ALA A 186 26.37 -0.31 -8.47
N GLU A 187 26.47 -1.38 -9.26
CA GLU A 187 25.40 -1.84 -10.14
C GLU A 187 24.30 -2.55 -9.32
N VAL A 188 24.69 -3.43 -8.39
CA VAL A 188 23.77 -4.09 -7.46
C VAL A 188 23.08 -3.06 -6.56
N CYS A 189 23.82 -2.07 -6.05
CA CYS A 189 23.27 -0.97 -5.28
C CYS A 189 22.20 -0.19 -6.07
N LEU A 190 22.45 0.11 -7.34
CA LEU A 190 21.49 0.83 -8.18
C LEU A 190 20.22 0.01 -8.39
N VAL A 191 20.34 -1.27 -8.73
CA VAL A 191 19.21 -2.18 -8.91
C VAL A 191 18.39 -2.30 -7.64
N ASP A 192 19.05 -2.50 -6.50
CA ASP A 192 18.41 -2.56 -5.17
C ASP A 192 17.63 -1.27 -4.85
N GLY A 193 18.23 -0.11 -5.10
CA GLY A 193 17.58 1.19 -4.94
C GLY A 193 16.38 1.38 -5.89
N GLN A 194 16.51 0.99 -7.16
CA GLN A 194 15.42 1.09 -8.16
C GLN A 194 14.22 0.21 -7.80
N VAL A 195 14.49 -1.03 -7.38
CA VAL A 195 13.48 -1.96 -6.87
C VAL A 195 12.71 -1.37 -5.71
N LYS A 196 13.42 -0.83 -4.71
CA LYS A 196 12.79 -0.28 -3.50
C LYS A 196 12.06 1.02 -3.75
N ALA A 197 12.55 1.85 -4.68
CA ALA A 197 11.90 3.10 -5.05
C ALA A 197 10.64 2.89 -5.92
N GLY A 198 10.57 1.77 -6.66
CA GLY A 198 9.37 1.36 -7.40
C GLY A 198 8.91 2.35 -8.48
N TYR A 199 9.82 3.16 -9.03
CA TYR A 199 9.48 4.23 -9.98
C TYR A 199 9.46 3.78 -11.44
N LEU A 200 10.11 2.67 -11.79
CA LEU A 200 10.17 2.16 -13.15
C LEU A 200 8.80 1.63 -13.62
N ARG A 201 8.52 1.76 -14.91
CA ARG A 201 7.26 1.35 -15.56
C ARG A 201 7.54 0.73 -16.93
N GLY A 202 6.58 -0.05 -17.44
CA GLY A 202 6.64 -0.66 -18.78
C GLY A 202 7.95 -1.42 -19.04
N ALA A 203 8.54 -1.19 -20.22
CA ALA A 203 9.76 -1.86 -20.67
C ALA A 203 10.95 -1.72 -19.71
N GLU A 204 11.07 -0.61 -18.97
CA GLU A 204 12.16 -0.42 -18.00
C GLU A 204 11.99 -1.31 -16.77
N ALA A 205 10.76 -1.46 -16.29
CA ALA A 205 10.45 -2.37 -15.19
C ALA A 205 10.66 -3.83 -15.59
N GLU A 206 10.30 -4.19 -16.83
CA GLU A 206 10.55 -5.52 -17.39
C GLU A 206 12.05 -5.82 -17.53
N ALA A 207 12.83 -4.85 -18.02
CA ALA A 207 14.28 -4.99 -18.13
C ALA A 207 14.96 -5.14 -16.75
N LEU A 208 14.49 -4.40 -15.74
CA LEU A 208 14.95 -4.55 -14.36
C LEU A 208 14.59 -5.94 -13.80
N ALA A 209 13.35 -6.38 -14.01
CA ALA A 209 12.88 -7.69 -13.58
C ALA A 209 13.71 -8.83 -14.20
N GLU A 210 14.02 -8.73 -15.49
CA GLU A 210 14.87 -9.67 -16.20
C GLU A 210 16.27 -9.74 -15.60
N LYS A 211 16.86 -8.59 -15.29
CA LYS A 211 18.17 -8.50 -14.65
C LYS A 211 18.18 -9.15 -13.26
N ILE A 212 17.14 -8.95 -12.47
CA ILE A 212 17.02 -9.55 -11.13
C ILE A 212 16.83 -11.07 -11.21
N ARG A 213 16.04 -11.55 -12.18
CA ARG A 213 15.79 -12.98 -12.39
C ARG A 213 17.09 -13.75 -12.64
N HIS A 214 18.06 -13.13 -13.31
CA HIS A 214 19.36 -13.72 -13.64
C HIS A 214 20.46 -13.40 -12.61
N SER A 215 20.13 -12.75 -11.49
CA SER A 215 21.11 -12.40 -10.48
C SER A 215 21.15 -13.40 -9.34
N ASP A 216 22.34 -13.96 -9.09
CA ASP A 216 22.63 -14.76 -7.89
C ASP A 216 22.98 -13.88 -6.67
N ASN A 217 22.85 -12.55 -6.78
CA ASN A 217 23.24 -11.67 -5.70
C ASN A 217 22.23 -11.74 -4.54
N PRO A 218 22.68 -12.03 -3.30
CA PRO A 218 21.78 -12.16 -2.15
C PRO A 218 21.03 -10.87 -1.79
N ALA A 219 21.51 -9.70 -2.23
CA ALA A 219 20.78 -8.44 -2.05
C ALA A 219 19.49 -8.40 -2.88
N LEU A 220 19.45 -9.10 -4.01
CA LEU A 220 18.35 -9.10 -4.98
C LEU A 220 17.46 -10.34 -4.85
N ALA A 221 17.93 -11.41 -4.19
CA ALA A 221 17.19 -12.66 -4.00
C ALA A 221 15.79 -12.47 -3.38
N GLY A 222 15.68 -11.58 -2.38
CA GLY A 222 14.38 -11.30 -1.72
C GLY A 222 13.33 -10.68 -2.65
N TRP A 223 13.70 -10.13 -3.80
CA TRP A 223 12.75 -9.63 -4.78
C TRP A 223 12.07 -10.77 -5.56
N ASN A 224 12.83 -11.81 -5.92
CA ASN A 224 12.28 -13.01 -6.56
C ASN A 224 11.31 -13.73 -5.61
N GLU A 225 11.63 -13.79 -4.32
CA GLU A 225 10.74 -14.35 -3.30
C GLU A 225 9.47 -13.50 -3.12
N HIS A 226 9.60 -12.18 -3.05
CA HIS A 226 8.47 -11.28 -2.80
C HIS A 226 7.45 -11.27 -3.95
N ASN A 227 7.92 -11.40 -5.19
CA ASN A 227 7.04 -11.44 -6.36
C ASN A 227 6.43 -12.81 -6.63
N GLY A 228 6.67 -13.79 -5.76
CA GLY A 228 6.01 -15.10 -5.82
C GLY A 228 6.28 -15.85 -7.12
N THR A 229 7.42 -15.62 -7.76
CA THR A 229 7.81 -16.39 -8.95
C THR A 229 8.24 -17.78 -8.49
N VAL A 230 7.26 -18.69 -8.39
CA VAL A 230 7.52 -20.12 -8.17
C VAL A 230 8.22 -20.65 -9.42
N PRO A 231 9.44 -21.19 -9.31
CA PRO A 231 10.16 -21.74 -10.46
C PRO A 231 9.36 -22.85 -11.14
N GLY A 232 9.34 -22.85 -12.48
CA GLY A 232 8.72 -23.91 -13.29
C GLY A 232 7.78 -23.38 -14.36
N ASP A 233 8.03 -23.79 -15.60
CA ASP A 233 7.24 -23.37 -16.76
C ASP A 233 5.92 -24.17 -16.89
N SER A 234 5.85 -25.36 -16.29
CA SER A 234 4.66 -26.22 -16.31
C SER A 234 4.05 -26.43 -14.91
N PRO A 235 2.73 -26.75 -14.83
CA PRO A 235 2.11 -27.15 -13.55
C PRO A 235 2.86 -28.28 -12.84
N SER A 236 3.38 -29.27 -13.58
CA SER A 236 4.13 -30.40 -13.02
C SER A 236 5.46 -29.98 -12.40
N ASP A 237 6.20 -29.07 -13.03
CA ASP A 237 7.48 -28.56 -12.51
C ASP A 237 7.26 -27.78 -11.21
N ARG A 238 6.22 -26.93 -11.20
CA ARG A 238 5.83 -26.15 -10.01
C ARG A 238 5.36 -27.06 -8.87
N LEU A 239 4.58 -28.09 -9.16
CA LEU A 239 4.18 -29.08 -8.15
C LEU A 239 5.39 -29.81 -7.56
N ALA A 240 6.35 -30.25 -8.37
CA ALA A 240 7.56 -30.91 -7.88
C ALA A 240 8.39 -29.97 -6.98
N TYR A 241 8.48 -28.70 -7.34
CA TYR A 241 9.11 -27.67 -6.50
C TYR A 241 8.34 -27.49 -5.18
N LEU A 242 7.02 -27.30 -5.24
CA LEU A 242 6.19 -27.06 -4.06
C LEU A 242 6.16 -28.28 -3.14
N ASP A 243 6.17 -29.51 -3.67
CA ASP A 243 6.30 -30.74 -2.88
C ASP A 243 7.62 -30.77 -2.11
N LYS A 244 8.72 -30.27 -2.70
CA LYS A 244 9.99 -30.11 -1.99
C LYS A 244 9.91 -29.05 -0.90
N VAL A 245 9.34 -27.87 -1.20
CA VAL A 245 9.13 -26.82 -0.18
C VAL A 245 8.34 -27.36 1.01
N LYS A 246 7.33 -28.18 0.73
CA LYS A 246 6.43 -28.79 1.71
C LYS A 246 7.12 -29.82 2.62
N GLN A 247 8.21 -30.43 2.15
CA GLN A 247 9.06 -31.31 2.98
C GLN A 247 9.89 -30.52 3.99
N ASP A 248 10.25 -29.27 3.65
CA ASP A 248 11.10 -28.41 4.47
C ASP A 248 10.29 -27.51 5.41
N ARG A 249 9.12 -27.03 4.97
CA ARG A 249 8.24 -26.13 5.72
C ARG A 249 6.79 -26.19 5.23
N GLU A 250 5.89 -25.58 5.99
CA GLU A 250 4.53 -25.35 5.50
C GLU A 250 4.51 -24.40 4.29
N LEU A 251 3.57 -24.65 3.37
CA LEU A 251 3.31 -23.74 2.26
C LEU A 251 2.67 -22.45 2.77
N SER A 252 3.09 -21.31 2.22
CA SER A 252 2.38 -20.03 2.37
C SER A 252 1.01 -20.07 1.69
N LEU A 253 0.15 -19.09 1.98
CA LEU A 253 -1.17 -19.00 1.35
C LEU A 253 -1.10 -18.98 -0.19
N ALA A 254 -0.16 -18.23 -0.76
CA ALA A 254 0.01 -18.13 -2.21
C ALA A 254 0.53 -19.44 -2.81
N GLU A 255 1.50 -20.09 -2.16
CA GLU A 255 2.04 -21.39 -2.58
C GLU A 255 0.98 -22.49 -2.49
N ALA A 256 0.17 -22.51 -1.42
CA ALA A 256 -0.91 -23.47 -1.25
C ALA A 256 -2.03 -23.29 -2.29
N ARG A 257 -2.37 -22.04 -2.62
CA ARG A 257 -3.31 -21.74 -3.72
C ARG A 257 -2.80 -22.25 -5.06
N LEU A 258 -1.53 -21.98 -5.37
CA LEU A 258 -0.91 -22.43 -6.61
C LEU A 258 -0.79 -23.96 -6.64
N TYR A 259 -0.44 -24.58 -5.51
CA TYR A 259 -0.39 -26.03 -5.36
C TYR A 259 -1.73 -26.67 -5.70
N ASP A 260 -2.83 -26.20 -5.10
CA ASP A 260 -4.16 -26.75 -5.33
C ASP A 260 -4.64 -26.50 -6.77
N GLN A 261 -4.32 -25.34 -7.34
CA GLN A 261 -4.61 -25.02 -8.74
C GLN A 261 -3.90 -25.97 -9.70
N ASP A 262 -2.58 -26.13 -9.56
CA ASP A 262 -1.77 -27.00 -10.43
C ASP A 262 -2.09 -28.49 -10.19
N ALA A 263 -2.37 -28.88 -8.93
CA ALA A 263 -2.80 -30.23 -8.58
C ALA A 263 -4.16 -30.54 -9.21
N GLY A 264 -5.12 -29.62 -9.21
CA GLY A 264 -6.41 -29.77 -9.89
C GLY A 264 -6.25 -29.95 -11.40
N GLN A 265 -5.36 -29.19 -12.03
CA GLN A 265 -5.07 -29.31 -13.47
C GLN A 265 -4.44 -30.66 -13.81
N THR A 266 -3.48 -31.14 -13.00
CA THR A 266 -2.84 -32.45 -13.22
C THR A 266 -3.74 -33.63 -12.86
N ALA A 267 -4.61 -33.50 -11.85
CA ALA A 267 -5.59 -34.51 -11.47
C ALA A 267 -6.55 -34.86 -12.61
N ILE A 268 -7.03 -33.84 -13.34
CA ILE A 268 -7.89 -34.04 -14.52
C ILE A 268 -7.19 -34.89 -15.59
N LEU A 269 -5.86 -34.78 -15.71
CA LEU A 269 -5.07 -35.47 -16.73
C LEU A 269 -4.57 -36.86 -16.28
N ALA A 270 -4.29 -37.04 -14.99
CA ALA A 270 -3.55 -38.20 -14.48
C ALA A 270 -4.27 -39.00 -13.37
N GLY A 271 -5.45 -38.58 -12.91
CA GLY A 271 -6.16 -39.23 -11.80
C GLY A 271 -5.50 -39.02 -10.43
N ASP A 272 -4.71 -37.96 -10.30
CA ASP A 272 -4.01 -37.60 -9.07
C ASP A 272 -4.98 -37.08 -7.99
N THR A 273 -4.85 -37.54 -6.74
CA THR A 273 -5.76 -37.22 -5.62
C THR A 273 -5.01 -36.63 -4.43
N ARG A 274 -4.12 -35.67 -4.67
CA ARG A 274 -3.48 -34.91 -3.58
C ARG A 274 -4.55 -34.16 -2.75
N PRO A 275 -4.40 -34.09 -1.41
CA PRO A 275 -5.30 -33.31 -0.58
C PRO A 275 -5.12 -31.80 -0.83
N PRO A 276 -6.18 -30.99 -0.70
CA PRO A 276 -6.07 -29.54 -0.85
C PRO A 276 -5.32 -28.94 0.35
N GLU A 277 -4.32 -28.12 0.06
CA GLU A 277 -3.49 -27.43 1.05
C GLU A 277 -4.03 -26.04 1.38
N PHE A 278 -4.79 -25.45 0.46
CA PHE A 278 -5.26 -24.08 0.56
C PHE A 278 -6.12 -23.81 1.82
N PRO A 279 -7.11 -24.65 2.19
CA PRO A 279 -7.92 -24.38 3.38
C PRO A 279 -7.12 -24.35 4.69
N ALA A 280 -6.13 -25.23 4.82
CA ALA A 280 -5.28 -25.27 6.01
C ALA A 280 -4.36 -24.03 6.09
N ALA A 281 -3.77 -23.63 4.96
CA ALA A 281 -2.96 -22.41 4.89
C ALA A 281 -3.80 -21.15 5.15
N LEU A 282 -5.04 -21.12 4.65
CA LEU A 282 -5.98 -20.02 4.85
C LEU A 282 -6.32 -19.84 6.33
N ALA A 283 -6.68 -20.90 7.04
CA ALA A 283 -7.00 -20.84 8.47
C ALA A 283 -5.84 -20.27 9.31
N ARG A 284 -4.59 -20.72 9.05
CA ARG A 284 -3.40 -20.19 9.74
C ARG A 284 -3.17 -18.72 9.44
N GLU A 285 -3.31 -18.34 8.17
CA GLU A 285 -3.09 -16.96 7.72
C GLU A 285 -4.16 -16.00 8.28
N VAL A 286 -5.43 -16.44 8.43
CA VAL A 286 -6.50 -15.65 9.08
C VAL A 286 -6.12 -15.27 10.51
N GLU A 287 -5.66 -16.25 11.31
CA GLU A 287 -5.28 -16.01 12.71
C GLU A 287 -4.08 -15.04 12.80
N MET A 288 -3.05 -15.26 11.98
CA MET A 288 -1.89 -14.36 11.93
C MET A 288 -2.26 -12.95 11.47
N ALA A 289 -3.08 -12.83 10.43
CA ALA A 289 -3.52 -11.54 9.91
C ALA A 289 -4.39 -10.79 10.94
N ARG A 290 -5.24 -11.50 11.67
CA ARG A 290 -6.04 -10.94 12.78
C ARG A 290 -5.13 -10.37 13.87
N GLY A 291 -4.17 -11.15 14.36
CA GLY A 291 -3.22 -10.69 15.39
C GLY A 291 -2.40 -9.48 14.93
N ARG A 292 -1.99 -9.43 13.65
CA ARG A 292 -1.29 -8.26 13.08
C ARG A 292 -2.20 -7.04 12.99
N ALA A 293 -3.46 -7.19 12.58
CA ALA A 293 -4.42 -6.10 12.50
C ALA A 293 -4.77 -5.53 13.88
N GLU A 294 -4.78 -6.38 14.91
CA GLU A 294 -4.92 -5.95 16.31
C GLU A 294 -3.68 -5.23 16.84
N ALA A 295 -2.49 -5.73 16.49
CA ALA A 295 -1.24 -5.08 16.86
C ALA A 295 -1.01 -3.75 16.13
N ASN A 296 -1.58 -3.57 14.94
CA ASN A 296 -1.35 -2.38 14.10
C ASN A 296 -2.62 -1.90 13.38
N PRO A 297 -3.64 -1.44 14.12
CA PRO A 297 -4.95 -1.08 13.55
C PRO A 297 -4.90 0.17 12.67
N GLY A 298 -3.92 1.06 12.85
CA GLY A 298 -3.71 2.22 11.98
C GLY A 298 -3.00 1.88 10.66
N SER A 299 -2.72 0.60 10.37
CA SER A 299 -2.10 0.16 9.12
C SER A 299 -3.10 -0.38 8.12
N TRP A 300 -3.44 0.43 7.11
CA TRP A 300 -4.34 0.00 6.05
C TRP A 300 -3.85 -1.27 5.34
N ASP A 301 -2.56 -1.41 5.02
CA ASP A 301 -2.10 -2.61 4.33
C ASP A 301 -2.24 -3.88 5.20
N VAL A 302 -2.08 -3.75 6.52
CA VAL A 302 -2.30 -4.85 7.47
C VAL A 302 -3.80 -5.16 7.60
N VAL A 303 -4.62 -4.12 7.77
CA VAL A 303 -6.08 -4.25 7.87
C VAL A 303 -6.64 -4.82 6.57
N ALA A 304 -6.32 -4.26 5.41
CA ALA A 304 -6.74 -4.74 4.09
C ALA A 304 -6.31 -6.17 3.83
N ARG A 305 -5.09 -6.56 4.21
CA ARG A 305 -4.65 -7.96 4.13
C ARG A 305 -5.56 -8.86 4.96
N PHE A 306 -5.82 -8.51 6.22
CA PHE A 306 -6.77 -9.24 7.06
C PHE A 306 -8.16 -9.30 6.42
N LEU A 307 -8.71 -8.17 5.95
CA LEU A 307 -10.03 -8.10 5.32
C LEU A 307 -10.12 -9.02 4.09
N ASN A 308 -9.09 -9.03 3.24
CA ASN A 308 -9.04 -9.87 2.04
C ASN A 308 -8.99 -11.37 2.41
N ILE A 309 -8.12 -11.74 3.34
CA ILE A 309 -7.99 -13.13 3.81
C ILE A 309 -9.26 -13.61 4.50
N ALA A 310 -9.88 -12.77 5.34
CA ALA A 310 -11.13 -13.10 6.02
C ALA A 310 -12.31 -13.15 5.03
N ALA A 311 -12.34 -12.33 3.99
CA ALA A 311 -13.34 -12.43 2.94
C ALA A 311 -13.20 -13.73 2.13
N GLU A 312 -11.98 -14.20 1.91
CA GLU A 312 -11.70 -15.48 1.26
C GLU A 312 -12.06 -16.65 2.17
N ASP A 313 -11.67 -16.62 3.44
CA ASP A 313 -12.10 -17.62 4.43
C ASP A 313 -13.61 -17.63 4.57
N ARG A 314 -14.29 -16.48 4.47
CA ARG A 314 -15.75 -16.43 4.48
C ARG A 314 -16.38 -17.24 3.35
N GLN A 315 -15.81 -17.21 2.16
CA GLN A 315 -16.32 -18.02 1.04
C GLN A 315 -16.24 -19.52 1.34
N VAL A 316 -15.34 -19.91 2.25
CA VAL A 316 -15.14 -21.30 2.67
C VAL A 316 -15.94 -21.64 3.95
N ASN A 317 -15.92 -20.77 4.96
CA ASN A 317 -16.28 -21.07 6.37
C ASN A 317 -17.06 -19.97 7.11
N GLY A 318 -17.35 -18.80 6.53
CA GLY A 318 -17.65 -17.60 7.31
C GLY A 318 -19.06 -17.48 7.91
N THR A 319 -19.14 -16.69 8.98
CA THR A 319 -20.37 -16.38 9.72
C THR A 319 -20.79 -14.92 9.58
N LYS A 320 -21.99 -14.57 10.08
CA LYS A 320 -22.44 -13.17 10.18
C LYS A 320 -21.57 -12.35 11.15
N ALA A 321 -21.09 -12.95 12.23
CA ALA A 321 -20.26 -12.26 13.23
C ALA A 321 -18.94 -11.75 12.61
N ASP A 322 -18.37 -12.52 11.69
CA ASP A 322 -17.18 -12.11 10.94
C ASP A 322 -17.45 -10.84 10.12
N MET A 323 -18.63 -10.74 9.50
CA MET A 323 -19.00 -9.54 8.73
C MET A 323 -19.14 -8.28 9.59
N ASP A 324 -19.60 -8.41 10.83
CA ASP A 324 -19.72 -7.28 11.75
C ASP A 324 -18.36 -6.89 12.34
N GLU A 325 -17.43 -7.84 12.50
CA GLU A 325 -16.04 -7.55 12.82
C GLU A 325 -15.32 -6.82 11.68
N LEU A 326 -15.44 -7.32 10.44
CA LEU A 326 -14.85 -6.69 9.26
C LEU A 326 -15.35 -5.25 9.10
N TRP A 327 -16.65 -5.04 9.23
CA TRP A 327 -17.27 -3.72 9.18
C TRP A 327 -16.69 -2.76 10.22
N ARG A 328 -16.68 -3.17 11.51
CA ARG A 328 -16.11 -2.33 12.59
C ARG A 328 -14.65 -1.98 12.34
N ARG A 329 -13.84 -2.93 11.85
CA ARG A 329 -12.42 -2.68 11.55
C ARG A 329 -12.23 -1.73 10.37
N GLN A 330 -13.07 -1.83 9.33
CA GLN A 330 -13.02 -0.89 8.21
C GLN A 330 -13.38 0.54 8.65
N ILE A 331 -14.43 0.71 9.45
CA ILE A 331 -14.83 2.01 10.00
C ILE A 331 -13.75 2.56 10.94
N GLY A 332 -13.17 1.72 11.81
CA GLY A 332 -12.04 2.10 12.67
C GLY A 332 -10.83 2.55 11.85
N ALA A 333 -10.48 1.84 10.78
CA ALA A 333 -9.38 2.22 9.90
C ALA A 333 -9.65 3.56 9.19
N LEU A 334 -10.88 3.82 8.73
CA LEU A 334 -11.25 5.10 8.12
C LEU A 334 -11.07 6.29 9.06
N ARG A 335 -11.38 6.14 10.35
CA ARG A 335 -11.17 7.19 11.36
C ARG A 335 -9.70 7.52 11.54
N LEU A 336 -8.85 6.50 11.49
CA LEU A 336 -7.40 6.65 11.63
C LEU A 336 -6.75 7.15 10.34
N LEU A 337 -7.35 6.86 9.18
CA LEU A 337 -6.78 7.08 7.85
C LEU A 337 -7.79 7.82 6.94
N PRO A 338 -8.18 9.05 7.30
CA PRO A 338 -9.26 9.77 6.62
C PRO A 338 -8.95 10.07 5.15
N TYR A 339 -7.69 9.98 4.72
CA TYR A 339 -7.28 10.23 3.35
C TYR A 339 -6.79 8.98 2.60
N GLU A 340 -6.93 7.77 3.14
CA GLU A 340 -6.56 6.55 2.40
C GLU A 340 -7.72 6.13 1.49
N PRO A 341 -7.65 6.36 0.16
CA PRO A 341 -8.76 6.09 -0.74
C PRO A 341 -9.18 4.62 -0.78
N ARG A 342 -8.25 3.69 -0.52
CA ARG A 342 -8.58 2.25 -0.47
C ARG A 342 -9.53 1.90 0.67
N ALA A 343 -9.38 2.56 1.81
CA ALA A 343 -10.26 2.35 2.96
C ALA A 343 -11.69 2.80 2.62
N TRP A 344 -11.83 3.95 1.97
CA TRP A 344 -13.12 4.47 1.49
C TRP A 344 -13.76 3.55 0.46
N THR A 345 -13.01 3.11 -0.55
CA THR A 345 -13.49 2.13 -1.54
C THR A 345 -13.94 0.85 -0.87
N SER A 346 -13.17 0.33 0.08
CA SER A 346 -13.47 -0.93 0.77
C SER A 346 -14.78 -0.84 1.55
N VAL A 347 -15.01 0.25 2.28
CA VAL A 347 -16.27 0.48 3.00
C VAL A 347 -17.45 0.60 2.05
N GLY A 348 -17.33 1.42 0.99
CA GLY A 348 -18.40 1.55 -0.01
C GLY A 348 -18.74 0.22 -0.69
N MET A 349 -17.74 -0.60 -1.02
CA MET A 349 -17.96 -1.94 -1.60
C MET A 349 -18.61 -2.91 -0.60
N THR A 350 -18.29 -2.81 0.69
CA THR A 350 -18.94 -3.62 1.72
C THR A 350 -20.41 -3.24 1.92
N ILE A 351 -20.73 -1.94 1.94
CA ILE A 351 -22.13 -1.45 1.96
C ILE A 351 -22.88 -1.97 0.74
N PHE A 352 -22.32 -1.73 -0.46
CA PHE A 352 -22.93 -2.16 -1.70
C PHE A 352 -23.17 -3.68 -1.71
N GLY A 353 -22.16 -4.48 -1.35
CA GLY A 353 -22.27 -5.95 -1.35
C GLY A 353 -23.22 -6.53 -0.29
N ARG A 354 -23.47 -5.83 0.82
CA ARG A 354 -24.43 -6.26 1.87
C ARG A 354 -25.88 -6.09 1.40
N GLU A 355 -26.19 -4.97 0.76
CA GLU A 355 -27.58 -4.57 0.48
C GLU A 355 -28.01 -4.82 -0.98
N ALA A 356 -27.07 -5.03 -1.91
CA ALA A 356 -27.36 -5.18 -3.34
C ALA A 356 -28.29 -6.37 -3.65
N ALA A 357 -28.33 -7.41 -2.81
CA ALA A 357 -29.25 -8.52 -3.01
C ALA A 357 -30.73 -8.13 -2.88
N ASN A 358 -31.05 -7.04 -2.17
CA ASN A 358 -32.41 -6.58 -1.91
C ASN A 358 -32.83 -5.41 -2.81
N ASP A 359 -31.99 -4.36 -2.88
CA ASP A 359 -32.20 -3.17 -3.70
C ASP A 359 -30.83 -2.61 -4.14
N GLU A 360 -30.37 -2.99 -5.33
CA GLU A 360 -29.07 -2.55 -5.88
C GLU A 360 -28.96 -1.02 -5.97
N ILE A 361 -30.07 -0.31 -6.22
CA ILE A 361 -30.07 1.15 -6.36
C ILE A 361 -29.96 1.81 -4.98
N ALA A 362 -30.68 1.29 -3.97
CA ALA A 362 -30.49 1.75 -2.59
C ALA A 362 -29.06 1.53 -2.09
N ALA A 363 -28.54 0.32 -2.30
CA ALA A 363 -27.20 -0.05 -1.89
C ALA A 363 -26.14 0.87 -2.54
N MET A 364 -26.32 1.20 -3.81
CA MET A 364 -25.44 2.14 -4.51
C MET A 364 -25.55 3.56 -3.94
N ALA A 365 -26.76 4.04 -3.65
CA ALA A 365 -26.98 5.37 -3.09
C ALA A 365 -26.32 5.52 -1.71
N GLU A 366 -26.37 4.49 -0.88
CA GLU A 366 -25.75 4.47 0.44
C GLU A 366 -24.22 4.39 0.37
N ALA A 367 -23.67 3.66 -0.62
CA ALA A 367 -22.22 3.56 -0.84
C ALA A 367 -21.62 4.81 -1.48
N GLU A 368 -22.42 5.64 -2.17
CA GLU A 368 -21.93 6.75 -2.99
C GLU A 368 -21.06 7.77 -2.24
N PRO A 369 -21.40 8.23 -1.02
CA PRO A 369 -20.55 9.17 -0.30
C PRO A 369 -19.13 8.64 -0.04
N TYR A 370 -18.99 7.33 0.18
CA TYR A 370 -17.69 6.68 0.38
C TYR A 370 -16.90 6.62 -0.94
N PHE A 371 -17.57 6.33 -2.05
CA PHE A 371 -16.96 6.36 -3.37
C PHE A 371 -16.50 7.76 -3.76
N ILE A 372 -17.29 8.80 -3.46
CA ILE A 372 -16.91 10.19 -3.67
C ILE A 372 -15.60 10.51 -2.94
N ASN A 373 -15.52 10.21 -1.64
CA ASN A 373 -14.30 10.44 -0.86
C ASN A 373 -13.10 9.63 -1.38
N ALA A 374 -13.32 8.40 -1.86
CA ALA A 374 -12.27 7.61 -2.48
C ALA A 374 -11.70 8.28 -3.76
N VAL A 375 -12.55 8.86 -4.62
CA VAL A 375 -12.08 9.62 -5.80
C VAL A 375 -11.25 10.82 -5.36
N VAL A 376 -11.78 11.62 -4.43
CA VAL A 376 -11.15 12.86 -3.99
C VAL A 376 -9.78 12.61 -3.39
N TYR A 377 -9.70 11.68 -2.42
CA TYR A 377 -8.44 11.43 -1.71
C TYR A 377 -7.42 10.66 -2.53
N SER A 378 -7.85 9.99 -3.61
CA SER A 378 -6.94 9.43 -4.61
C SER A 378 -6.38 10.44 -5.61
N ASN A 379 -6.71 11.72 -5.48
CA ASN A 379 -6.36 12.74 -6.46
C ASN A 379 -6.83 12.35 -7.89
N HIS A 380 -8.02 11.76 -8.00
CA HIS A 380 -8.63 11.36 -9.27
C HIS A 380 -7.79 10.36 -10.09
N GLN A 381 -7.06 9.44 -9.43
CA GLN A 381 -6.33 8.37 -10.11
C GLN A 381 -7.22 7.55 -11.07
N SER A 382 -6.72 7.25 -12.27
CA SER A 382 -7.40 6.43 -13.29
C SER A 382 -7.85 5.08 -12.74
N ARG A 383 -6.97 4.37 -12.02
CA ARG A 383 -7.31 3.11 -11.35
C ARG A 383 -8.49 3.26 -10.39
N ARG A 384 -8.55 4.33 -9.59
CA ARG A 384 -9.61 4.55 -8.60
C ARG A 384 -10.92 4.94 -9.25
N LEU A 385 -10.87 5.83 -10.23
CA LEU A 385 -12.03 6.15 -11.07
C LEU A 385 -12.60 4.89 -11.74
N THR A 386 -11.75 3.98 -12.22
CA THR A 386 -12.17 2.70 -12.81
C THR A 386 -12.82 1.76 -11.79
N GLU A 387 -12.17 1.56 -10.63
CA GLU A 387 -12.71 0.72 -9.55
C GLU A 387 -14.10 1.21 -9.10
N LEU A 388 -14.34 2.51 -9.11
CA LEU A 388 -15.58 3.13 -8.64
C LEU A 388 -16.66 3.26 -9.73
N ALA A 389 -16.27 3.29 -11.01
CA ALA A 389 -17.18 3.19 -12.14
C ALA A 389 -17.70 1.75 -12.32
N SER A 390 -16.91 0.75 -11.95
CA SER A 390 -17.21 -0.67 -12.20
C SER A 390 -18.53 -1.16 -11.57
N PRO A 391 -18.87 -0.86 -10.30
CA PRO A 391 -20.16 -1.24 -9.72
C PRO A 391 -21.36 -0.62 -10.47
N LYS A 392 -21.28 0.66 -10.84
CA LYS A 392 -22.35 1.36 -11.57
C LYS A 392 -22.51 0.82 -12.99
N LEU A 393 -21.40 0.55 -13.67
CA LEU A 393 -21.38 -0.08 -14.99
C LEU A 393 -22.01 -1.48 -14.92
N ALA A 394 -21.68 -2.27 -13.90
CA ALA A 394 -22.25 -3.61 -13.72
C ALA A 394 -23.78 -3.57 -13.50
N VAL A 395 -24.27 -2.65 -12.65
CA VAL A 395 -25.70 -2.42 -12.42
C VAL A 395 -26.40 -2.01 -13.73
N MET A 396 -25.81 -1.09 -14.49
CA MET A 396 -26.33 -0.65 -15.78
C MET A 396 -26.39 -1.76 -16.83
N LEU A 397 -25.33 -2.56 -16.96
CA LEU A 397 -25.29 -3.68 -17.90
C LEU A 397 -26.34 -4.74 -17.55
N ARG A 398 -26.56 -5.04 -16.27
CA ARG A 398 -27.64 -5.95 -15.84
C ARG A 398 -29.02 -5.42 -16.22
N ALA A 399 -29.29 -4.14 -15.99
CA ALA A 399 -30.56 -3.52 -16.38
C ALA A 399 -30.79 -3.57 -17.91
N MET A 400 -29.74 -3.31 -18.70
CA MET A 400 -29.79 -3.42 -20.15
C MET A 400 -30.07 -4.85 -20.62
N MET A 401 -29.37 -5.85 -20.06
CA MET A 401 -29.57 -7.27 -20.39
C MET A 401 -30.98 -7.78 -20.01
N ALA A 402 -31.55 -7.26 -18.92
CA ALA A 402 -32.91 -7.60 -18.49
C ALA A 402 -34.00 -6.97 -19.38
N GLY A 403 -33.64 -6.03 -20.27
CA GLY A 403 -34.62 -5.30 -21.09
C GLY A 403 -35.60 -4.45 -20.26
N ALA A 404 -35.30 -4.22 -18.99
CA ALA A 404 -36.15 -3.52 -18.05
C ALA A 404 -35.40 -2.29 -17.52
N LEU A 405 -35.90 -1.10 -17.89
CA LEU A 405 -35.54 0.10 -17.15
C LEU A 405 -36.11 -0.03 -15.73
N PRO A 406 -35.39 0.41 -14.68
CA PRO A 406 -35.91 0.39 -13.33
C PRO A 406 -37.24 1.13 -13.23
N VAL A 407 -38.13 0.64 -12.35
CA VAL A 407 -39.45 1.24 -12.11
C VAL A 407 -39.33 2.71 -11.69
N ASP A 408 -38.22 3.08 -11.04
CA ASP A 408 -37.88 4.45 -10.64
C ASP A 408 -36.75 5.02 -11.52
N LYS A 409 -37.14 5.63 -12.65
CA LYS A 409 -36.20 6.21 -13.62
C LYS A 409 -35.40 7.38 -13.03
N GLU A 410 -36.02 8.20 -12.18
CA GLU A 410 -35.37 9.37 -11.60
C GLU A 410 -34.27 8.95 -10.63
N ARG A 411 -34.57 8.02 -9.72
CA ARG A 411 -33.59 7.46 -8.78
C ARG A 411 -32.47 6.72 -9.51
N TRP A 412 -32.80 5.97 -10.57
CA TRP A 412 -31.79 5.35 -11.43
C TRP A 412 -30.83 6.38 -12.04
N GLN A 413 -31.39 7.47 -12.58
CA GLN A 413 -30.60 8.54 -13.18
C GLN A 413 -29.67 9.19 -12.16
N SER A 414 -30.18 9.53 -10.98
CA SER A 414 -29.42 10.24 -9.96
C SER A 414 -28.36 9.39 -9.26
N VAL A 415 -28.57 8.07 -9.13
CA VAL A 415 -27.67 7.18 -8.37
C VAL A 415 -26.69 6.43 -9.27
N VAL A 416 -27.12 6.01 -10.47
CA VAL A 416 -26.35 5.14 -11.34
C VAL A 416 -25.90 5.89 -12.59
N GLN A 417 -26.85 6.34 -13.40
CA GLN A 417 -26.55 6.78 -14.78
C GLN A 417 -25.70 8.06 -14.81
N CYS A 418 -26.10 9.12 -14.10
CA CYS A 418 -25.42 10.40 -14.17
C CYS A 418 -24.08 10.40 -13.41
N PRO A 419 -23.97 9.80 -12.21
CA PRO A 419 -22.67 9.56 -11.58
C PRO A 419 -21.71 8.75 -12.45
N LEU A 420 -22.19 7.73 -13.18
CA LEU A 420 -21.35 6.97 -14.10
C LEU A 420 -20.85 7.83 -15.27
N VAL A 421 -21.71 8.65 -15.88
CA VAL A 421 -21.30 9.60 -16.93
C VAL A 421 -20.22 10.56 -16.41
N ARG A 422 -20.41 11.12 -15.22
CA ARG A 422 -19.43 11.98 -14.56
C ARG A 422 -18.09 11.27 -14.37
N GLN A 423 -18.10 10.05 -13.81
CA GLN A 423 -16.89 9.25 -13.57
C GLN A 423 -16.16 8.88 -14.87
N LEU A 424 -16.90 8.46 -15.91
CA LEU A 424 -16.30 8.10 -17.21
C LEU A 424 -15.67 9.31 -17.90
N ARG A 425 -16.29 10.50 -17.83
CA ARG A 425 -15.69 11.73 -18.38
C ARG A 425 -14.40 12.12 -17.68
N LEU A 426 -14.38 12.05 -16.35
CA LEU A 426 -13.14 12.28 -15.57
C LEU A 426 -12.07 11.25 -15.93
N LEU A 427 -12.45 9.98 -16.02
CA LEU A 427 -11.53 8.89 -16.35
C LEU A 427 -10.91 9.08 -17.74
N MET A 428 -11.72 9.40 -18.75
CA MET A 428 -11.22 9.70 -20.09
C MET A 428 -10.23 10.86 -20.09
N ALA A 429 -10.52 11.95 -19.37
CA ALA A 429 -9.62 13.10 -19.26
C ALA A 429 -8.30 12.75 -18.57
N VAL A 430 -8.34 11.94 -17.51
CA VAL A 430 -7.13 11.46 -16.82
C VAL A 430 -6.30 10.58 -17.76
N CYS A 431 -6.92 9.64 -18.46
CA CYS A 431 -6.21 8.79 -19.42
C CYS A 431 -5.55 9.60 -20.55
N GLU A 432 -6.26 10.61 -21.09
CA GLU A 432 -5.73 11.52 -22.10
C GLU A 432 -4.53 12.32 -21.56
N ALA A 433 -4.63 12.86 -20.35
CA ALA A 433 -3.54 13.59 -19.70
C ALA A 433 -2.32 12.69 -19.40
N GLU A 434 -2.54 11.41 -19.15
CA GLU A 434 -1.49 10.40 -18.97
C GLU A 434 -0.90 9.90 -20.31
N GLY A 435 -1.46 10.33 -21.45
CA GLY A 435 -1.04 9.87 -22.78
C GLY A 435 -1.32 8.40 -23.04
N MET A 436 -2.26 7.80 -22.29
CA MET A 436 -2.62 6.39 -22.40
C MET A 436 -3.94 6.22 -23.16
N GLY A 437 -4.04 5.14 -23.94
CA GLY A 437 -5.33 4.70 -24.46
C GLY A 437 -6.27 4.33 -23.31
N PHE A 438 -7.59 4.53 -23.49
CA PHE A 438 -8.57 4.23 -22.43
C PHE A 438 -8.51 2.77 -21.96
N GLY A 439 -8.31 1.82 -22.88
CA GLY A 439 -8.17 0.40 -22.54
C GLY A 439 -6.95 0.14 -21.64
N ASP A 440 -5.79 0.67 -22.02
CA ASP A 440 -4.54 0.53 -21.24
C ASP A 440 -4.62 1.22 -19.88
N CYS A 441 -5.26 2.39 -19.84
CA CYS A 441 -5.43 3.21 -18.65
C CYS A 441 -6.36 2.56 -17.61
N THR A 442 -7.41 1.88 -18.06
CA THR A 442 -8.45 1.32 -17.18
C THR A 442 -8.25 -0.16 -16.89
N GLY A 443 -7.59 -0.91 -17.79
CA GLY A 443 -7.55 -2.37 -17.75
C GLY A 443 -8.93 -3.01 -17.94
N LEU A 444 -9.95 -2.22 -18.28
CA LEU A 444 -11.27 -2.74 -18.62
C LEU A 444 -11.20 -3.37 -20.02
N PRO A 445 -11.89 -4.49 -20.27
CA PRO A 445 -11.93 -5.14 -21.58
C PRO A 445 -12.75 -4.34 -22.62
N TYR A 446 -13.07 -3.07 -22.34
CA TYR A 446 -13.89 -2.21 -23.16
C TYR A 446 -13.02 -1.18 -23.89
N GLU A 447 -13.24 -1.05 -25.20
CA GLU A 447 -12.62 0.00 -26.00
C GLU A 447 -13.16 1.39 -25.62
N ALA A 448 -12.32 2.42 -25.77
CA ALA A 448 -12.69 3.83 -25.55
C ALA A 448 -13.96 4.22 -26.33
N GLY A 449 -14.10 3.71 -27.56
CA GLY A 449 -15.24 3.98 -28.44
C GLY A 449 -16.56 3.55 -27.81
N ASN A 450 -16.60 2.38 -27.16
CA ASN A 450 -17.80 1.86 -26.52
C ASN A 450 -18.28 2.76 -25.36
N MET A 451 -17.34 3.35 -24.61
CA MET A 451 -17.68 4.25 -23.49
C MET A 451 -18.11 5.63 -23.98
N GLN A 452 -17.50 6.15 -25.04
CA GLN A 452 -17.95 7.38 -25.70
C GLN A 452 -19.34 7.23 -26.31
N ASP A 453 -19.61 6.10 -26.95
CA ASP A 453 -20.91 5.79 -27.53
C ASP A 453 -21.97 5.66 -26.43
N LEU A 454 -21.65 4.97 -25.33
CA LEU A 454 -22.51 4.93 -24.14
C LEU A 454 -22.85 6.34 -23.62
N ILE A 455 -21.85 7.22 -23.43
CA ILE A 455 -22.11 8.60 -22.97
C ILE A 455 -22.99 9.34 -23.99
N ARG A 456 -22.71 9.19 -25.29
CA ARG A 456 -23.48 9.82 -26.37
C ARG A 456 -24.93 9.34 -26.40
N ASP A 457 -25.16 8.05 -26.19
CA ASP A 457 -26.50 7.46 -26.16
C ASP A 457 -27.30 7.97 -24.95
N ILE A 458 -26.64 8.07 -23.78
CA ILE A 458 -27.24 8.66 -22.57
C ILE A 458 -27.62 10.13 -22.81
N GLN A 459 -26.75 10.90 -23.46
CA GLN A 459 -27.00 12.30 -23.85
C GLN A 459 -28.14 12.42 -24.86
N ALA A 460 -28.17 11.56 -25.89
CA ALA A 460 -29.20 11.57 -26.93
C ALA A 460 -30.59 11.25 -26.36
N ALA A 461 -30.64 10.43 -25.31
CA ALA A 461 -31.85 10.17 -24.52
C ALA A 461 -32.28 11.33 -23.61
N GLY A 462 -31.56 12.47 -23.64
CA GLY A 462 -31.84 13.66 -22.84
C GLY A 462 -31.51 13.52 -21.35
N SER A 463 -30.76 12.48 -20.96
CA SER A 463 -30.40 12.20 -19.56
C SER A 463 -29.02 12.78 -19.23
N CYS A 464 -28.79 13.14 -17.96
CA CYS A 464 -27.47 13.54 -17.44
C CYS A 464 -26.80 14.72 -18.19
N LYS A 465 -27.61 15.66 -18.69
CA LYS A 465 -27.14 16.79 -19.50
C LYS A 465 -26.07 17.62 -18.76
N ALA A 466 -26.24 17.82 -17.45
CA ALA A 466 -25.30 18.56 -16.63
C ALA A 466 -23.93 17.88 -16.63
N GLU A 467 -23.87 16.60 -16.27
CA GLU A 467 -22.64 15.82 -16.18
C GLU A 467 -21.99 15.64 -17.54
N ALA A 468 -22.77 15.60 -18.62
CA ALA A 468 -22.26 15.33 -19.93
C ALA A 468 -21.73 16.57 -20.68
N THR A 469 -22.07 17.78 -20.22
CA THR A 469 -21.67 19.04 -20.86
C THR A 469 -20.88 19.99 -19.96
N ALA A 470 -20.85 19.76 -18.66
CA ALA A 470 -20.07 20.53 -17.70
C ALA A 470 -18.57 20.53 -18.05
N ALA A 471 -17.86 21.58 -17.63
CA ALA A 471 -16.40 21.61 -17.68
C ALA A 471 -15.83 20.52 -16.76
N LEU A 472 -14.62 20.03 -17.03
CA LEU A 472 -14.04 18.92 -16.24
C LEU A 472 -13.81 19.32 -14.78
N GLU A 473 -13.52 20.59 -14.53
CA GLU A 473 -13.34 21.18 -13.20
C GLU A 473 -14.64 21.13 -12.40
N ASP A 474 -15.78 21.36 -13.05
CA ASP A 474 -17.12 21.27 -12.44
C ASP A 474 -17.52 19.81 -12.17
N LEU A 475 -16.90 18.85 -12.87
CA LEU A 475 -17.07 17.42 -12.62
C LEU A 475 -16.18 16.90 -11.51
N ALA A 476 -15.12 17.60 -11.11
CA ALA A 476 -14.25 17.14 -10.03
C ALA A 476 -15.04 16.96 -8.74
N TYR A 477 -14.77 15.88 -8.01
CA TYR A 477 -15.46 15.63 -6.75
C TYR A 477 -14.88 16.53 -5.64
N ALA A 478 -15.72 16.89 -4.68
CA ALA A 478 -15.31 17.47 -3.41
C ALA A 478 -15.56 16.46 -2.28
N PRO A 479 -14.79 16.50 -1.18
CA PRO A 479 -15.05 15.63 -0.04
C PRO A 479 -16.49 15.82 0.46
N VAL A 480 -17.12 14.72 0.86
CA VAL A 480 -18.44 14.72 1.49
C VAL A 480 -18.33 14.26 2.93
N GLU A 481 -19.11 14.89 3.80
CA GLU A 481 -19.22 14.48 5.19
C GLU A 481 -19.96 13.13 5.25
N VAL A 482 -19.39 12.19 6.00
CA VAL A 482 -19.95 10.85 6.19
C VAL A 482 -19.99 10.60 7.69
N ASP A 483 -21.17 10.33 8.22
CA ASP A 483 -21.33 9.95 9.62
C ASP A 483 -20.82 8.51 9.81
N LEU A 484 -19.65 8.37 10.43
CA LEU A 484 -19.03 7.08 10.70
C LEU A 484 -19.60 6.50 12.01
N PRO A 485 -20.35 5.38 11.97
CA PRO A 485 -21.12 4.87 13.12
C PRO A 485 -20.26 4.68 14.37
N GLN A 486 -20.52 5.42 15.45
CA GLN A 486 -19.78 5.29 16.72
C GLN A 486 -19.89 3.84 17.24
N ASP A 487 -18.78 3.31 17.75
CA ASP A 487 -18.63 1.89 18.14
C ASP A 487 -19.61 1.40 19.21
#